data_AF-A0A5E4JJA9-F1
#
_entry.id   AF-A0A5E4JJA9-F1
#
_cell.length_a   1.000
_cell.length_b   1.000
_cell.length_c   1.000
_cell.angle_alpha   90.00
_cell.angle_beta   90.00
_cell.angle_gamma   90.00
#
_symmetry.space_group_name_H-M   'P 1'
#
loop_
_entity.id
_entity.type
_entity.pdbx_description
1 polymer ?
#
loop_
_entity_poly.entity_id
_entity_poly.type
_entity_poly.pdbx_seq_one_letter_code
_entity_poly.pdbx_strand_id
1 'polypeptide(L)'
;MVERFKAGPKPEFAGEKRPDGIKTFEEKLVDGAKTFDALYETIEKIGPVKGSRETFAPERLKRLIEEYREDGRSSIAITRTHGIRAKAIELLREEAIENPSRRY
;
A
#
# COMPACT_ATOMS: atom_id res chain seq x y z
N MET A 1 3.05 -0.40 52.24
CA MET A 1 2.24 -1.21 51.30
C MET A 1 1.60 -0.27 50.29
N VAL A 2 2.23 -0.09 49.13
CA VAL A 2 1.58 0.24 47.84
C VAL A 2 2.59 -0.08 46.74
N GLU A 3 2.12 -0.84 45.78
CA GLU A 3 2.85 -1.49 44.71
C GLU A 3 3.24 -0.53 43.57
N ARG A 4 4.39 -0.83 42.93
CA ARG A 4 4.65 -0.97 41.48
C ARG A 4 3.73 -0.16 40.56
N PHE A 5 4.22 0.63 39.60
CA PHE A 5 4.78 0.15 38.33
C PHE A 5 5.89 1.08 37.82
N LYS A 6 7.10 0.54 37.62
CA LYS A 6 8.10 1.14 36.73
C LYS A 6 7.52 1.06 35.31
N ALA A 7 7.36 2.21 34.65
CA ALA A 7 7.07 2.25 33.22
C ALA A 7 8.16 1.46 32.49
N GLY A 8 7.78 0.30 31.93
CA GLY A 8 8.67 -0.51 31.11
C GLY A 8 9.11 0.29 29.86
N PRO A 9 10.27 -0.05 29.28
CA PRO A 9 10.69 0.57 28.03
C PRO A 9 9.62 0.32 26.96
N LYS A 10 9.24 1.38 26.24
CA LYS A 10 8.42 1.28 25.03
C LYS A 10 9.10 0.26 24.10
N PRO A 11 8.37 -0.65 23.44
CA PRO A 11 8.97 -1.42 22.36
C PRO A 11 9.34 -0.44 21.25
N GLU A 12 10.60 -0.01 21.25
CA GLU A 12 11.29 0.42 20.04
C GLU A 12 11.19 -0.76 19.08
N PHE A 13 10.31 -0.64 18.08
CA PHE A 13 10.36 -1.51 16.90
C PHE A 13 11.66 -1.18 16.18
N ALA A 14 12.73 -1.78 16.68
CA ALA A 14 14.04 -1.81 16.08
C ALA A 14 13.87 -2.19 14.62
N GLY A 15 14.55 -1.44 13.74
CA GLY A 15 14.61 -1.71 12.32
C GLY A 15 15.21 -3.10 12.08
N GLU A 16 14.34 -4.10 12.07
CA GLU A 16 14.69 -5.45 11.69
C GLU A 16 14.94 -5.42 10.18
N LYS A 17 16.22 -5.45 9.79
CA LYS A 17 16.61 -5.71 8.41
C LYS A 17 16.00 -7.05 8.02
N ARG A 18 14.87 -7.00 7.32
CA ARG A 18 14.20 -8.20 6.80
C ARG A 18 15.17 -8.89 5.85
N PRO A 19 15.33 -10.23 5.95
CA PRO A 19 16.12 -10.97 4.98
C PRO A 19 15.52 -10.76 3.59
N ASP A 20 16.39 -10.41 2.64
CA ASP A 20 16.12 -10.25 1.20
C ASP A 20 15.25 -11.40 0.70
N GLY A 21 13.93 -11.16 0.53
CA GLY A 21 13.01 -12.12 -0.10
C GLY A 21 11.71 -12.44 0.66
N ILE A 22 11.55 -12.04 1.93
CA ILE A 22 10.28 -12.27 2.65
C ILE A 22 9.31 -11.12 2.37
N LYS A 23 8.39 -11.32 1.41
CA LYS A 23 7.24 -10.43 1.21
C LYS A 23 6.48 -10.30 2.54
N THR A 24 6.20 -9.07 2.97
CA THR A 24 5.36 -8.84 4.16
C THR A 24 3.96 -9.42 4.00
N PHE A 25 3.28 -9.68 5.11
CA PHE A 25 1.87 -10.08 5.07
C PHE A 25 1.02 -9.06 4.29
N GLU A 26 1.28 -7.77 4.52
CA GLU A 26 0.63 -6.66 3.80
C GLU A 26 0.91 -6.71 2.30
N GLU A 27 2.16 -6.96 1.91
CA GLU A 27 2.54 -7.08 0.50
C GLU A 27 1.91 -8.31 -0.18
N LYS A 28 1.75 -9.43 0.54
CA LYS A 28 1.03 -10.60 0.02
C LYS A 28 -0.47 -10.33 -0.18
N LEU A 29 -1.09 -9.55 0.71
CA LEU A 29 -2.48 -9.14 0.55
C LEU A 29 -2.65 -8.27 -0.69
N VAL A 30 -1.75 -7.29 -0.87
CA VAL A 30 -1.76 -6.40 -2.05
C VAL A 30 -1.52 -7.20 -3.33
N ASP A 31 -0.55 -8.11 -3.34
CA ASP A 31 -0.23 -8.97 -4.49
C ASP A 31 -1.43 -9.83 -4.93
N GLY A 32 -2.24 -10.30 -3.97
CA GLY A 32 -3.44 -11.11 -4.21
C GLY A 32 -4.66 -10.34 -4.75
N ALA A 33 -4.65 -9.00 -4.73
CA ALA A 33 -5.79 -8.20 -5.16
C ALA A 33 -5.96 -8.22 -6.69
N LYS A 34 -6.97 -8.92 -7.23
CA LYS A 34 -7.20 -9.03 -8.69
C LYS A 34 -7.99 -7.88 -9.31
N THR A 35 -8.54 -7.00 -8.49
CA THR A 35 -9.36 -5.86 -8.94
C THR A 35 -8.99 -4.62 -8.14
N PHE A 36 -9.30 -3.44 -8.68
CA PHE A 36 -9.11 -2.18 -7.94
C PHE A 36 -9.90 -2.15 -6.64
N ASP A 37 -11.12 -2.69 -6.63
CA ASP A 37 -11.97 -2.80 -5.44
C ASP A 37 -11.29 -3.63 -4.34
N ALA A 38 -10.76 -4.81 -4.69
CA ALA A 38 -10.01 -5.66 -3.77
C ALA A 38 -8.72 -4.99 -3.27
N LEU A 39 -8.07 -4.17 -4.11
CA LEU A 39 -6.91 -3.38 -3.73
C LEU A 39 -7.31 -2.29 -2.72
N TYR A 40 -8.44 -1.62 -2.92
CA TYR A 40 -8.97 -0.59 -2.03
C TYR A 40 -9.36 -1.15 -0.66
N GLU A 41 -10.04 -2.29 -0.62
CA GLU A 41 -10.32 -3.00 0.64
C GLU A 41 -9.04 -3.40 1.37
N THR A 42 -8.03 -3.85 0.61
CA THR A 42 -6.74 -4.25 1.19
C THR A 42 -6.02 -3.05 1.80
N ILE A 43 -6.01 -1.91 1.10
CA ILE A 43 -5.43 -0.66 1.62
C ILE A 43 -6.15 -0.21 2.90
N GLU A 44 -7.47 -0.38 2.99
CA GLU A 44 -8.22 -0.10 4.23
C GLU A 44 -7.85 -1.04 5.38
N LYS A 45 -7.70 -2.34 5.10
CA LYS A 45 -7.31 -3.34 6.09
C LYS A 45 -5.89 -3.12 6.61
N ILE A 46 -4.97 -2.68 5.74
CA ILE A 46 -3.59 -2.32 6.12
C ILE A 46 -3.58 -1.03 6.94
N GLY A 47 -4.45 -0.07 6.59
CA GLY A 47 -4.53 1.21 7.26
C GLY A 47 -3.46 2.21 6.74
N PRO A 48 -3.06 3.19 7.57
CA PRO A 48 -2.12 4.22 7.14
C PRO A 48 -0.75 3.65 6.76
N VAL A 49 -0.32 3.91 5.54
CA VAL A 49 0.94 3.39 5.00
C VAL A 49 2.03 4.43 5.11
N LYS A 50 3.14 4.07 5.76
CA LYS A 50 4.31 4.95 5.86
C LYS A 50 5.08 4.95 4.54
N GLY A 51 5.09 6.09 3.85
CA GLY A 51 5.94 6.34 2.70
C GLY A 51 7.29 6.91 3.11
N SER A 52 8.13 7.22 2.11
CA SER A 52 9.48 7.77 2.35
C SER A 52 9.48 9.22 2.85
N ARG A 53 8.46 10.01 2.50
CA ARG A 53 8.37 11.44 2.85
C ARG A 53 7.22 11.76 3.80
N GLU A 54 6.15 10.98 3.75
CA GLU A 54 4.94 11.19 4.53
C GLU A 54 4.22 9.86 4.79
N THR A 55 3.28 9.87 5.73
CA THR A 55 2.36 8.75 5.94
C THR A 55 1.09 9.02 5.14
N PHE A 56 0.70 8.06 4.33
CA PHE A 56 -0.49 8.16 3.51
C PHE A 56 -1.67 7.50 4.21
N ALA A 57 -2.74 8.25 4.39
CA ALA A 57 -4.01 7.68 4.82
C ALA A 57 -4.61 6.79 3.70
N PRO A 58 -5.39 5.75 4.06
CA PRO A 58 -6.05 4.86 3.09
C PRO A 58 -6.83 5.63 2.01
N GLU A 59 -7.69 6.57 2.43
CA GLU A 59 -8.52 7.37 1.52
C GLU A 59 -7.68 8.17 0.51
N ARG A 60 -6.55 8.71 0.98
CA ARG A 60 -5.63 9.45 0.11
C ARG A 60 -4.94 8.54 -0.90
N LEU A 61 -4.56 7.32 -0.50
CA LEU A 61 -4.01 6.33 -1.44
C LEU A 61 -5.02 5.91 -2.49
N LYS A 62 -6.27 5.63 -2.08
CA LYS A 62 -7.36 5.31 -3.02
C LYS A 62 -7.54 6.41 -4.05
N ARG A 63 -7.59 7.67 -3.60
CA ARG A 63 -7.72 8.82 -4.49
C ARG A 63 -6.56 8.92 -5.49
N LEU A 64 -5.32 8.73 -5.06
CA LEU A 64 -4.15 8.75 -5.94
C LEU A 64 -4.18 7.63 -6.99
N ILE A 65 -4.74 6.47 -6.65
CA ILE A 65 -4.91 5.35 -7.59
C ILE A 65 -6.03 5.66 -8.59
N GLU A 66 -7.14 6.24 -8.13
CA GLU A 66 -8.23 6.67 -9.02
C GLU A 66 -7.77 7.79 -9.97
N GLU A 67 -7.06 8.81 -9.49
CA GLU A 67 -6.46 9.85 -10.34
C GLU A 67 -5.48 9.27 -11.37
N TYR A 68 -4.75 8.21 -11.00
CA TYR A 68 -3.89 7.48 -11.92
C TYR A 68 -4.68 6.71 -12.98
N ARG A 69 -5.81 6.12 -12.59
CA ARG A 69 -6.71 5.33 -13.44
C ARG A 69 -7.50 6.20 -14.42
N GLU A 70 -7.95 7.38 -13.99
CA GLU A 70 -8.76 8.30 -14.80
C GLU A 70 -7.93 9.15 -15.76
N ASP A 71 -6.89 9.82 -15.26
CA ASP A 71 -6.12 10.78 -16.06
C ASP A 71 -4.82 10.19 -16.65
N GLY A 72 -4.47 8.94 -16.32
CA GLY A 72 -3.18 8.36 -16.72
C GLY A 72 -1.97 9.15 -16.19
N ARG A 73 -2.17 9.91 -15.09
CA ARG A 73 -1.13 10.75 -14.47
C ARG A 73 0.04 9.91 -13.97
N SER A 74 1.04 10.53 -13.36
CA SER A 74 2.23 9.78 -12.95
C SER A 74 1.97 8.89 -11.73
N SER A 75 2.19 7.57 -11.87
CA SER A 75 2.20 6.60 -10.75
C SER A 75 3.23 6.91 -9.66
N ILE A 76 4.10 7.91 -9.88
CA ILE A 76 5.11 8.39 -8.92
C ILE A 76 4.47 8.87 -7.62
N ALA A 77 3.23 9.38 -7.67
CA ALA A 77 2.52 9.83 -6.48
C ALA A 77 2.10 8.66 -5.56
N ILE A 78 1.97 7.44 -6.10
CA ILE A 78 1.58 6.25 -5.36
C ILE A 78 2.80 5.69 -4.62
N THR A 79 2.62 5.38 -3.33
CA THR A 79 3.71 4.82 -2.53
C THR A 79 4.17 3.46 -3.06
N ARG A 80 5.49 3.22 -3.00
CA ARG A 80 6.09 1.91 -3.30
C ARG A 80 5.97 0.93 -2.12
N THR A 81 5.59 1.41 -0.94
CA THR A 81 5.45 0.57 0.26
C THR A 81 4.42 -0.54 0.03
N HIS A 82 4.73 -1.75 0.51
CA HIS A 82 3.91 -2.97 0.37
C HIS A 82 3.52 -3.34 -1.06
N GLY A 83 4.25 -2.86 -2.08
CA GLY A 83 3.98 -3.18 -3.48
C GLY A 83 2.75 -2.50 -4.08
N ILE A 84 2.12 -1.54 -3.38
CA ILE A 84 0.85 -0.90 -3.81
C ILE A 84 0.97 -0.29 -5.20
N ARG A 85 2.03 0.49 -5.46
CA ARG A 85 2.27 1.08 -6.78
C ARG A 85 2.40 0.03 -7.88
N ALA A 86 3.17 -1.03 -7.64
CA ALA A 86 3.39 -2.06 -8.64
C ALA A 86 2.07 -2.74 -9.00
N LYS A 87 1.27 -3.07 -7.98
CA LYS A 87 -0.04 -3.70 -8.18
C LYS A 87 -1.03 -2.80 -8.90
N ALA A 88 -1.11 -1.51 -8.55
CA ALA A 88 -1.97 -0.56 -9.24
C ALA A 88 -1.63 -0.44 -10.74
N ILE A 89 -0.34 -0.46 -11.09
CA ILE A 89 0.11 -0.45 -12.49
C ILE A 89 -0.26 -1.76 -13.20
N GLU A 90 -0.11 -2.90 -12.53
CA GLU A 90 -0.51 -4.21 -13.07
C GLU A 90 -2.00 -4.25 -13.40
N LEU A 91 -2.86 -3.88 -12.44
CA LEU A 91 -4.31 -3.83 -12.62
C LEU A 91 -4.73 -2.88 -13.75
N LEU A 92 -4.05 -1.73 -13.88
CA LEU A 92 -4.35 -0.79 -14.97
C LEU A 92 -3.96 -1.37 -16.34
N ARG A 93 -2.83 -2.10 -16.42
CA ARG A 93 -2.43 -2.78 -17.66
C ARG A 93 -3.42 -3.88 -18.02
N GLU A 94 -3.89 -4.67 -17.05
CA GLU A 94 -4.91 -5.69 -17.26
C GLU A 94 -6.21 -5.04 -17.78
N GLU A 95 -6.68 -3.96 -17.15
CA GLU A 95 -7.87 -3.23 -17.59
C GLU A 95 -7.72 -2.66 -19.01
N ALA A 96 -6.53 -2.17 -19.38
CA ALA A 96 -6.24 -1.68 -20.73
C ALA A 96 -6.08 -2.79 -21.79
N ILE A 97 -5.78 -4.03 -21.37
CA ILE A 97 -5.78 -5.21 -22.24
C ILE A 97 -7.21 -5.68 -22.47
N GLU A 98 -8.03 -5.73 -21.41
CA GLU A 98 -9.45 -6.12 -21.50
C GLU A 98 -10.30 -5.07 -22.23
N ASN A 99 -9.94 -3.78 -22.14
CA ASN A 99 -10.62 -2.69 -22.81
C ASN A 99 -9.66 -1.90 -23.73
N PRO A 100 -9.51 -2.30 -25.01
CA PRO A 100 -8.52 -1.70 -25.92
C PRO A 100 -8.82 -0.25 -26.29
N SER A 101 -10.05 0.24 -26.07
CA SER A 101 -10.44 1.63 -26.29
C SER A 101 -9.86 2.61 -25.27
N ARG A 102 -9.25 2.11 -24.18
CA ARG A 102 -8.62 2.91 -23.13
C ARG A 102 -7.11 3.10 -23.30
N ARG A 103 -6.52 2.62 -24.40
CA ARG A 103 -5.10 2.87 -24.72
C ARG A 103 -4.91 4.32 -25.13
N TYR A 104 -4.35 5.12 -24.22
CA TYR A 104 -3.80 6.46 -24.52
C TYR A 104 -2.30 6.36 -24.79
#